data_AF-A0A6A4S502-F1
#
_entry.id   AF-A0A6A4S502-F1
#
_cell.length_a   1.000
_cell.length_b   1.000
_cell.length_c   1.000
_cell.angle_alpha   90.00
_cell.angle_beta   90.00
_cell.angle_gamma   90.00
#
_symmetry.space_group_name_H-M   'P 1'
#
loop_
_entity.id
_entity.type
_entity.pdbx_description
1 polymer ?
#
loop_
_entity_poly.entity_id
_entity_poly.type
_entity_poly.pdbx_seq_one_letter_code
_entity_poly.pdbx_strand_id
1 'polypeptide(L)'
;MTLEKPSIGALLDDITDRINRQHDTVGIYFTVSETCVEIADQIAQSDNPMPCLEAPSVEELEEGIQRQRIRNVVAARKYEKLVNDLLDCLEDTDLEMMIHAASEKPKDDLLYEEMSEGEKIIFEYFSDPEFIDQLIEFLSLEDRKGKDSFNPRRFCLFKGGLAQQQWRVSELLHRLLTYLEPKLTQVYKNVRERIGSVLTYIFMIDVALPHTRSTRSPHVAEFVTRVLERLKPLTSEPEIHNHVHEENTQETDERTQAVKLLKTGLFMHLFEAKTLCMAKGQQTNIAPVEIDESYDEMKQDARTCLSLMSQGLLYPEHIPLMAGNRSWHARFSVLTYLQIMVFYNLFTLLSVNAEVLRIRKLVMQLLLDEQLEMTVKKTLSEFRRTHHDNWQEHRQSFTDDQLLVLTDLLVSPCYYA
;
A
#
# COMPACT_ATOMS: atom_id res chain seq x y z
N MET A 1 9.62 3.84 38.95
CA MET A 1 11.09 3.95 38.76
C MET A 1 11.41 5.23 38.00
N THR A 2 12.27 6.10 38.52
CA THR A 2 12.71 7.30 37.79
C THR A 2 13.77 6.93 36.76
N LEU A 3 13.42 6.97 35.47
CA LEU A 3 14.31 6.77 34.31
C LEU A 3 15.25 7.96 34.09
N GLU A 4 15.85 8.49 35.15
CA GLU A 4 16.69 9.71 35.10
C GLU A 4 18.06 9.47 34.46
N LYS A 5 18.51 8.22 34.36
CA LYS A 5 19.78 7.86 33.73
C LYS A 5 19.54 7.31 32.32
N PRO A 6 20.03 8.00 31.26
CA PRO A 6 19.89 7.56 29.88
C PRO A 6 20.40 6.14 29.62
N SER A 7 21.41 5.69 30.37
CA SER A 7 21.97 4.33 30.26
C SER A 7 21.01 3.24 30.72
N ILE A 8 20.09 3.52 31.65
CA ILE A 8 19.09 2.55 32.12
C ILE A 8 17.98 2.40 31.08
N GLY A 9 17.54 3.51 30.48
CA GLY A 9 16.57 3.49 29.38
C GLY A 9 17.12 2.71 28.17
N ALA A 10 18.36 3.00 27.75
CA ALA A 10 19.00 2.27 26.66
C ALA A 10 19.15 0.77 26.92
N LEU A 11 19.44 0.36 28.17
CA LEU A 11 19.54 -1.04 28.53
C LEU A 11 18.18 -1.76 28.43
N LEU A 12 17.09 -1.10 28.85
CA LEU A 12 15.73 -1.66 28.74
C LEU A 12 15.29 -1.78 27.29
N ASP A 13 15.61 -0.79 26.46
CA ASP A 13 15.37 -0.82 25.01
C ASP A 13 16.15 -1.98 24.36
N ASP A 14 17.43 -2.17 24.70
CA ASP A 14 18.26 -3.27 24.20
C ASP A 14 17.72 -4.65 24.62
N ILE A 15 17.23 -4.78 25.85
CA ILE A 15 16.60 -6.02 26.33
C ILE A 15 15.33 -6.30 25.52
N THR A 16 14.49 -5.29 25.33
CA THR A 16 13.22 -5.42 24.58
C THR A 16 13.47 -5.78 23.12
N ASP A 17 14.42 -5.11 22.45
CA ASP A 17 14.77 -5.38 21.06
C ASP A 17 15.39 -6.77 20.90
N ARG A 18 16.24 -7.19 21.83
CA ARG A 18 16.80 -8.55 21.82
C ARG A 18 15.72 -9.60 21.98
N ILE A 19 14.77 -9.39 22.89
CA ILE A 19 13.66 -10.32 23.09
C ILE A 19 12.83 -10.41 21.81
N ASN A 20 12.41 -9.27 21.24
CA ASN A 20 11.60 -9.27 20.02
C ASN A 20 12.30 -9.86 18.79
N ARG A 21 13.63 -9.72 18.67
CA ARG A 21 14.38 -10.22 17.50
C ARG A 21 14.87 -11.64 17.63
N GLN A 22 15.13 -12.12 18.85
CA GLN A 22 15.85 -13.38 19.08
C GLN A 22 15.00 -14.44 19.78
N HIS A 23 13.83 -14.11 20.33
CA HIS A 23 12.97 -15.13 20.91
C HIS A 23 12.10 -15.79 19.85
N ASP A 24 12.42 -17.05 19.58
CA ASP A 24 11.56 -17.95 18.84
C ASP A 24 10.28 -18.28 19.62
N THR A 25 9.22 -18.62 18.89
CA THR A 25 7.97 -19.08 19.49
C THR A 25 8.21 -20.40 20.23
N VAL A 26 7.97 -20.41 21.54
CA VAL A 26 8.12 -21.61 22.36
C VAL A 26 6.93 -22.53 22.14
N GLY A 27 7.17 -23.78 21.75
CA GLY A 27 6.11 -24.76 21.56
C GLY A 27 5.39 -25.09 22.87
N ILE A 28 4.07 -24.93 22.88
CA ILE A 28 3.20 -25.27 24.01
C ILE A 28 2.68 -26.71 23.87
N TYR A 29 2.44 -27.14 22.63
CA TYR A 29 1.86 -28.43 22.32
C TYR A 29 2.76 -29.18 21.35
N PHE A 30 3.28 -30.32 21.79
CA PHE A 30 4.06 -31.22 20.95
C PHE A 30 3.35 -32.56 20.84
N THR A 31 3.18 -33.03 19.60
CA THR A 31 2.72 -34.38 19.26
C THR A 31 3.57 -34.89 18.10
N VAL A 32 3.92 -36.17 18.16
CA VAL A 32 4.54 -36.88 17.05
C VAL A 32 3.42 -37.56 16.27
N SER A 33 3.38 -37.39 14.95
CA SER A 33 2.37 -38.05 14.12
C SER A 33 2.63 -39.55 14.03
N GLU A 34 1.57 -40.35 13.85
CA GLU A 34 1.67 -41.80 13.71
C GLU A 34 2.65 -42.22 12.61
N THR A 35 2.64 -41.53 11.46
CA THR A 35 3.58 -41.76 10.36
C THR A 35 5.05 -41.63 10.76
N CYS A 36 5.38 -40.70 11.67
CA CYS A 36 6.75 -40.54 12.16
C CYS A 36 7.13 -41.67 13.11
N VAL A 37 6.17 -42.17 13.90
CA VAL A 37 6.34 -43.34 14.77
C VAL A 37 6.58 -44.59 13.92
N GLU A 38 5.78 -44.81 12.88
CA GLU A 38 5.94 -45.96 11.96
C GLU A 38 7.33 -45.99 11.29
N ILE A 39 7.81 -44.82 10.82
CA ILE A 39 9.15 -44.72 10.23
C ILE A 39 10.23 -44.96 11.29
N ALA A 40 10.05 -44.44 12.50
CA ALA A 40 10.99 -44.67 13.59
C ALA A 40 11.07 -46.16 13.97
N ASP A 41 9.94 -46.87 13.97
CA ASP A 41 9.90 -48.31 14.21
C ASP A 41 10.64 -49.10 13.12
N GLN A 42 10.50 -48.71 11.85
CA GLN A 42 11.25 -49.30 10.75
C GLN A 42 12.77 -49.09 10.91
N ILE A 43 13.19 -47.91 11.39
CA ILE A 43 14.59 -47.61 11.66
C ILE A 43 15.10 -48.45 12.85
N ALA A 44 14.29 -48.57 13.91
CA ALA A 44 14.62 -49.35 15.10
C ALA A 44 14.75 -50.85 14.82
N GLN A 45 14.10 -51.34 13.76
CA GLN A 45 14.17 -52.74 13.30
C GLN A 45 15.18 -52.94 12.15
N SER A 46 15.97 -51.93 11.79
CA SER A 46 16.89 -52.03 10.66
C SER A 46 18.10 -52.92 10.97
N ASP A 47 18.51 -53.76 10.00
CA ASP A 47 19.60 -54.70 10.19
C ASP A 47 20.99 -54.11 9.90
N ASN A 48 21.08 -53.00 9.16
CA ASN A 48 22.35 -52.45 8.69
C ASN A 48 22.36 -50.90 8.52
N PRO A 49 22.95 -50.12 9.44
CA PRO A 49 23.56 -50.59 10.70
C PRO A 49 22.49 -50.97 11.72
N MET A 50 22.68 -52.09 12.41
CA MET A 50 21.79 -52.53 13.49
C MET A 50 21.84 -51.55 14.67
N PRO A 51 20.69 -51.06 15.17
CA PRO A 51 20.63 -50.24 16.37
C PRO A 51 21.25 -50.94 17.58
N CYS A 52 22.04 -50.20 18.37
CA CYS A 52 22.70 -50.72 19.57
C CYS A 52 21.74 -50.86 20.76
N LEU A 53 20.56 -50.23 20.69
CA LEU A 53 19.55 -50.22 21.73
C LEU A 53 18.31 -50.99 21.25
N GLU A 54 17.68 -51.71 22.16
CA GLU A 54 16.43 -52.40 21.90
C GLU A 54 15.31 -51.38 21.63
N ALA A 55 14.35 -51.78 20.78
CA ALA A 55 13.17 -50.98 20.52
C ALA A 55 12.35 -50.80 21.81
N PRO A 56 11.72 -49.63 22.02
CA PRO A 56 10.93 -49.37 23.22
C PRO A 56 9.76 -50.34 23.33
N SER A 57 9.50 -50.78 24.56
CA SER A 57 8.34 -51.62 24.86
C SER A 57 7.02 -50.85 24.72
N VAL A 58 5.91 -51.58 24.60
CA VAL A 58 4.57 -50.98 24.54
C VAL A 58 4.27 -50.15 25.80
N GLU A 59 4.74 -50.61 26.97
CA GLU A 59 4.58 -49.90 28.24
C GLU A 59 5.40 -48.59 28.27
N GLU A 60 6.62 -48.59 27.75
CA GLU A 60 7.45 -47.38 27.63
C GLU A 60 6.89 -46.37 26.63
N LEU A 61 6.29 -46.86 25.53
CA LEU A 61 5.60 -46.01 24.56
C LEU A 61 4.37 -45.34 25.17
N GLU A 62 3.54 -46.10 25.91
CA GLU A 62 2.36 -45.57 26.58
C GLU A 62 2.75 -44.56 27.68
N GLU A 63 3.80 -44.85 28.46
CA GLU A 63 4.36 -43.93 29.42
C GLU A 63 4.91 -42.65 28.75
N GLY A 64 5.59 -42.79 27.61
CA GLY A 64 6.10 -41.67 26.82
C GLY A 64 4.99 -40.72 26.36
N ILE A 65 3.88 -41.28 25.86
CA ILE A 65 2.69 -40.51 25.47
C ILE A 65 2.10 -39.79 26.69
N GLN A 66 1.96 -40.49 27.81
CA GLN A 66 1.42 -39.89 29.04
C GLN A 66 2.32 -38.76 29.55
N ARG A 67 3.64 -38.95 29.60
CA ARG A 67 4.61 -37.91 29.97
C ARG A 67 4.54 -36.71 29.03
N GLN A 68 4.38 -36.93 27.73
CA GLN A 68 4.24 -35.84 26.76
C GLN A 68 2.92 -35.07 26.94
N ARG A 69 1.80 -35.75 27.21
CA ARG A 69 0.52 -35.11 27.55
C ARG A 69 0.65 -34.23 28.79
N ILE A 70 1.29 -34.75 29.85
CA ILE A 70 1.54 -33.97 31.08
C ILE A 70 2.42 -32.76 30.77
N ARG A 71 3.49 -32.92 29.97
CA ARG A 71 4.36 -31.82 29.55
C ARG A 71 3.59 -30.73 28.81
N ASN A 72 2.72 -31.08 27.87
CA ASN A 72 1.90 -30.11 27.13
C ASN A 72 0.97 -29.33 28.09
N VAL A 73 0.31 -30.02 29.03
CA VAL A 73 -0.55 -29.36 30.04
C VAL A 73 0.24 -28.42 30.93
N VAL A 74 1.43 -28.83 31.39
CA VAL A 74 2.30 -27.99 32.22
C VAL A 74 2.82 -26.78 31.43
N ALA A 75 3.17 -26.96 30.16
CA ALA A 75 3.62 -25.88 29.29
C ALA A 75 2.50 -24.85 29.05
N ALA A 76 1.27 -25.31 28.77
CA ALA A 76 0.10 -24.44 28.60
C ALA A 76 -0.17 -23.61 29.86
N ARG A 77 -0.18 -24.24 31.05
CA ARG A 77 -0.35 -23.53 32.33
C ARG A 77 0.76 -22.52 32.61
N LYS A 78 2.01 -22.83 32.23
CA LYS A 78 3.12 -21.87 32.36
C LYS A 78 2.96 -20.68 31.42
N TYR A 79 2.47 -20.91 30.21
CA TYR A 79 2.17 -19.84 29.27
C TYR A 79 1.05 -18.95 29.79
N GLU A 80 -0.09 -19.52 30.18
CA GLU A 80 -1.23 -18.79 30.77
C GLU A 80 -0.79 -18.00 32.00
N LYS A 81 -0.02 -18.63 32.90
CA LYS A 81 0.53 -17.96 34.07
C LYS A 81 1.45 -16.80 33.69
N LEU A 82 2.35 -16.99 32.72
CA LEU A 82 3.24 -15.91 32.27
C LEU A 82 2.45 -14.74 31.70
N VAL A 83 1.42 -15.01 30.90
CA VAL A 83 0.53 -13.98 30.34
C VAL A 83 -0.17 -13.23 31.47
N ASN A 84 -0.77 -13.93 32.43
CA ASN A 84 -1.45 -13.30 33.57
C ASN A 84 -0.48 -12.53 34.47
N ASP A 85 0.68 -13.09 34.81
CA ASP A 85 1.70 -12.41 35.61
C ASP A 85 2.18 -11.12 34.88
N LEU A 86 2.29 -11.15 33.54
CA LEU A 86 2.62 -9.96 32.74
C LEU A 86 1.47 -8.94 32.72
N LEU A 87 0.22 -9.39 32.62
CA LEU A 87 -0.96 -8.53 32.73
C LEU A 87 -1.03 -7.89 34.11
N ASP A 88 -0.92 -8.65 35.21
CA ASP A 88 -0.85 -8.15 36.58
C ASP A 88 0.26 -7.10 36.77
N CYS A 89 1.41 -7.30 36.12
CA CYS A 89 2.52 -6.33 36.15
C CYS A 89 2.24 -5.06 35.34
N LEU A 90 1.36 -5.12 34.34
CA LEU A 90 0.88 -3.98 33.56
C LEU A 90 -0.33 -3.29 34.24
N GLU A 91 -1.11 -4.05 35.02
CA GLU A 91 -2.36 -3.67 35.70
C GLU A 91 -2.16 -3.01 37.07
N ASP A 92 -1.23 -2.05 37.18
CA ASP A 92 -1.46 -0.91 38.09
C ASP A 92 -2.61 0.00 37.58
N THR A 93 -3.34 -0.44 36.53
CA THR A 93 -4.72 -0.09 36.12
C THR A 93 -5.30 -1.23 35.24
N ASP A 94 -6.42 -1.84 35.65
CA ASP A 94 -7.13 -3.02 35.10
C ASP A 94 -7.22 -3.14 33.55
N LEU A 95 -6.81 -4.29 32.98
CA LEU A 95 -7.02 -4.66 31.57
C LEU A 95 -6.83 -6.18 31.30
N GLU A 96 -7.88 -6.96 31.53
CA GLU A 96 -7.88 -8.41 31.28
C GLU A 96 -7.97 -8.68 29.76
N MET A 97 -6.89 -9.16 29.11
CA MET A 97 -6.91 -9.57 27.70
C MET A 97 -6.68 -11.07 27.53
N MET A 98 -7.68 -11.77 26.98
CA MET A 98 -7.51 -13.13 26.46
C MET A 98 -7.10 -13.11 24.98
N ILE A 99 -5.87 -13.53 24.68
CA ILE A 99 -5.42 -13.74 23.29
C ILE A 99 -5.74 -15.17 22.87
N HIS A 100 -6.82 -15.35 22.11
CA HIS A 100 -7.08 -16.59 21.39
C HIS A 100 -6.57 -16.48 19.95
N ALA A 101 -5.54 -17.25 19.62
CA ALA A 101 -5.18 -17.52 18.24
C ALA A 101 -6.13 -18.59 17.67
N ALA A 102 -7.25 -18.16 17.09
CA ALA A 102 -8.16 -19.06 16.39
C ALA A 102 -7.50 -19.56 15.08
N SER A 103 -7.34 -20.88 14.97
CA SER A 103 -6.79 -21.57 13.79
C SER A 103 -7.88 -22.08 12.82
N GLU A 104 -9.15 -21.75 13.04
CA GLU A 104 -10.25 -22.23 12.20
C GLU A 104 -10.73 -21.18 11.20
N LYS A 105 -11.10 -21.65 10.01
CA LYS A 105 -11.60 -20.82 8.90
C LYS A 105 -12.84 -20.04 9.37
N PRO A 106 -12.87 -18.71 9.23
CA PRO A 106 -14.00 -17.92 9.69
C PRO A 106 -15.25 -18.26 8.88
N LYS A 107 -16.37 -18.49 9.57
CA LYS A 107 -17.70 -18.39 8.98
C LYS A 107 -18.12 -16.92 9.12
N ASP A 108 -18.38 -16.27 7.99
CA ASP A 108 -18.93 -14.92 7.99
C ASP A 108 -20.33 -14.95 8.62
N ASP A 109 -20.63 -13.96 9.49
CA ASP A 109 -21.90 -13.77 10.19
C ASP A 109 -22.25 -14.84 11.27
N LEU A 110 -21.32 -15.12 12.19
CA LEU A 110 -21.63 -15.85 13.44
C LEU A 110 -22.64 -15.05 14.28
N LEU A 111 -23.66 -15.74 14.80
CA LEU A 111 -24.54 -15.17 15.82
C LEU A 111 -23.73 -14.90 17.10
N TYR A 112 -24.09 -13.89 17.89
CA TYR A 112 -23.36 -13.53 19.11
C TYR A 112 -23.23 -14.72 20.08
N GLU A 113 -24.23 -15.61 20.12
CA GLU A 113 -24.20 -16.83 20.93
C GLU A 113 -23.17 -17.86 20.45
N GLU A 114 -22.73 -17.79 19.20
CA GLU A 114 -21.78 -18.71 18.57
C GLU A 114 -20.34 -18.16 18.55
N MET A 115 -20.14 -16.91 18.97
CA MET A 115 -18.81 -16.28 19.06
C MET A 115 -18.00 -16.87 20.22
N SER A 116 -16.69 -17.00 20.03
CA SER A 116 -15.78 -17.30 21.16
C SER A 116 -15.75 -16.15 22.16
N GLU A 117 -15.34 -16.41 23.41
CA GLU A 117 -15.25 -15.35 24.44
C GLU A 117 -14.35 -14.19 24.00
N GLY A 118 -13.23 -14.47 23.32
CA GLY A 118 -12.37 -13.42 22.75
C GLY A 118 -13.05 -12.60 21.65
N GLU A 119 -13.91 -13.22 20.84
CA GLU A 119 -14.68 -12.53 19.80
C GLU A 119 -15.82 -11.69 20.39
N LYS A 120 -16.47 -12.16 21.46
CA LYS A 120 -17.48 -11.39 22.18
C LYS A 120 -16.91 -10.12 22.79
N ILE A 121 -15.74 -10.21 23.43
CA ILE A 121 -15.05 -9.02 23.98
C ILE A 121 -14.79 -8.00 22.86
N ILE A 122 -14.23 -8.43 21.72
CA ILE A 122 -14.00 -7.54 20.58
C ILE A 122 -15.34 -6.94 20.08
N PHE A 123 -16.37 -7.78 19.93
CA PHE A 123 -17.68 -7.33 19.44
C PHE A 123 -18.32 -6.30 20.37
N GLU A 124 -18.26 -6.49 21.69
CA GLU A 124 -18.84 -5.58 22.68
C GLU A 124 -18.17 -4.20 22.62
N TYR A 125 -16.84 -4.15 22.69
CA TYR A 125 -16.12 -2.87 22.64
C TYR A 125 -16.26 -2.17 21.28
N PHE A 126 -16.19 -2.91 20.16
CA PHE A 126 -16.35 -2.33 18.83
C PHE A 126 -17.81 -2.16 18.39
N SER A 127 -18.78 -2.47 19.26
CA SER A 127 -20.19 -2.09 19.10
C SER A 127 -20.59 -0.92 20.02
N ASP A 128 -19.80 -0.63 21.05
CA ASP A 128 -20.02 0.50 21.95
C ASP A 128 -19.65 1.84 21.26
N PRO A 129 -20.62 2.76 21.11
CA PRO A 129 -20.36 4.03 20.49
C PRO A 129 -19.31 4.89 21.22
N GLU A 130 -19.28 4.84 22.56
CA GLU A 130 -18.37 5.64 23.38
C GLU A 130 -16.92 5.16 23.25
N PHE A 131 -16.70 3.85 23.34
CA PHE A 131 -15.38 3.26 23.10
C PHE A 131 -14.84 3.62 21.71
N ILE A 132 -15.67 3.53 20.67
CA ILE A 132 -15.25 3.91 19.32
C ILE A 132 -14.87 5.39 19.25
N ASP A 133 -15.62 6.30 19.88
CA ASP A 133 -15.26 7.72 19.90
C ASP A 133 -13.91 7.94 20.60
N GLN A 134 -13.68 7.30 21.74
CA GLN A 134 -12.39 7.34 22.44
C GLN A 134 -11.26 6.78 21.58
N LEU A 135 -11.51 5.69 20.86
CA LEU A 135 -10.55 5.08 19.95
C LEU A 135 -10.24 6.00 18.75
N ILE A 136 -11.25 6.67 18.19
CA ILE A 136 -11.06 7.68 17.14
C ILE A 136 -10.30 8.90 17.68
N GLU A 137 -10.53 9.33 18.92
CA GLU A 137 -9.72 10.38 19.55
C GLU A 137 -8.27 9.95 19.80
N PHE A 138 -8.05 8.65 20.04
CA PHE A 138 -6.70 8.08 20.15
C PHE A 138 -5.92 8.16 18.83
N LEU A 139 -6.63 8.29 17.69
CA LEU A 139 -6.00 8.64 16.42
C LEU A 139 -5.34 10.01 16.56
N SER A 140 -4.03 9.97 16.81
CA SER A 140 -3.18 11.14 16.97
C SER A 140 -3.02 11.92 15.65
N LEU A 141 -4.04 12.67 15.24
CA LEU A 141 -3.97 13.68 14.20
C LEU A 141 -3.74 15.06 14.83
N GLU A 142 -2.85 15.85 14.23
CA GLU A 142 -2.68 17.25 14.63
C GLU A 142 -3.74 18.08 13.91
N ASP A 143 -4.78 18.53 14.62
CA ASP A 143 -5.78 19.42 14.05
C ASP A 143 -5.30 20.88 14.02
N ARG A 144 -4.49 21.28 15.01
CA ARG A 144 -3.96 22.64 15.17
C ARG A 144 -2.45 22.62 15.43
N LYS A 145 -1.66 23.08 14.45
CA LYS A 145 -0.20 23.17 14.55
C LYS A 145 0.24 24.02 15.76
N GLY A 146 1.11 23.46 16.58
CA GLY A 146 1.68 24.12 17.76
C GLY A 146 0.80 24.09 19.01
N LYS A 147 -0.45 23.63 18.91
CA LYS A 147 -1.33 23.35 20.06
C LYS A 147 -1.48 21.85 20.30
N ASP A 148 -1.60 21.09 19.21
CA ASP A 148 -1.73 19.64 19.29
C ASP A 148 -0.36 19.00 19.06
N SER A 149 -0.03 17.97 19.84
CA SER A 149 1.23 17.24 19.74
C SER A 149 1.00 15.90 19.06
N PHE A 150 1.67 15.65 17.93
CA PHE A 150 1.65 14.34 17.30
C PHE A 150 2.42 13.30 18.12
N ASN A 151 1.79 12.16 18.36
CA ASN A 151 2.43 10.98 18.89
C ASN A 151 2.58 9.89 17.80
N PRO A 152 3.79 9.67 17.24
CA PRO A 152 4.03 8.67 16.21
C PRO A 152 3.75 7.25 16.68
N ARG A 153 3.96 6.94 17.97
CA ARG A 153 3.72 5.61 18.54
C ARG A 153 2.23 5.30 18.60
N ARG A 154 1.40 6.27 19.05
CA ARG A 154 -0.07 6.12 19.06
C ARG A 154 -0.62 5.94 17.64
N PHE A 155 -0.16 6.74 16.70
CA PHE A 155 -0.57 6.63 15.31
C PHE A 155 -0.17 5.28 14.68
N CYS A 156 1.04 4.80 14.97
CA CYS A 156 1.50 3.47 14.52
C CYS A 156 0.68 2.34 15.15
N LEU A 157 0.41 2.41 16.46
CA LEU A 157 -0.41 1.44 17.17
C LEU A 157 -1.83 1.38 16.61
N PHE A 158 -2.45 2.54 16.41
CA PHE A 158 -3.79 2.64 15.83
C PHE A 158 -3.83 2.03 14.42
N LYS A 159 -2.86 2.37 13.55
CA LYS A 159 -2.74 1.77 12.22
C LYS A 159 -2.54 0.25 12.28
N GLY A 160 -1.69 -0.23 13.19
CA GLY A 160 -1.46 -1.66 13.40
C GLY A 160 -2.74 -2.38 13.83
N GLY A 161 -3.50 -1.80 14.77
CA GLY A 161 -4.79 -2.32 15.21
C GLY A 161 -5.81 -2.41 14.07
N LEU A 162 -5.96 -1.32 13.30
CA LEU A 162 -6.82 -1.33 12.11
C LEU A 162 -6.39 -2.40 11.10
N ALA A 163 -5.09 -2.56 10.85
CA ALA A 163 -4.56 -3.52 9.89
C ALA A 163 -4.80 -4.98 10.29
N GLN A 164 -4.82 -5.29 11.58
CA GLN A 164 -5.05 -6.66 12.07
C GLN A 164 -6.53 -7.04 12.10
N GLN A 165 -7.43 -6.07 12.24
CA GLN A 165 -8.87 -6.32 12.45
C GLN A 165 -9.75 -5.92 11.26
N GLN A 166 -9.16 -5.62 10.10
CA GLN A 166 -9.81 -4.93 8.98
C GLN A 166 -11.21 -5.45 8.62
N TRP A 167 -11.38 -6.76 8.49
CA TRP A 167 -12.65 -7.36 8.06
C TRP A 167 -13.70 -7.43 9.19
N ARG A 168 -13.28 -7.32 10.45
CA ARG A 168 -14.15 -7.44 11.64
C ARG A 168 -14.77 -6.12 12.08
N VAL A 169 -14.16 -4.98 11.73
CA VAL A 169 -14.50 -3.67 12.30
C VAL A 169 -15.13 -2.70 11.29
N SER A 170 -16.05 -3.17 10.46
CA SER A 170 -16.69 -2.37 9.40
C SER A 170 -17.32 -1.06 9.90
N GLU A 171 -18.02 -1.08 11.04
CA GLU A 171 -18.64 0.11 11.64
C GLU A 171 -17.61 1.17 12.04
N LEU A 172 -16.50 0.75 12.67
CA LEU A 172 -15.39 1.64 12.99
C LEU A 172 -14.82 2.29 11.73
N LEU A 173 -14.69 1.55 10.63
CA LEU A 173 -14.17 2.10 9.37
C LEU A 173 -15.11 3.17 8.79
N HIS A 174 -16.44 2.99 8.87
CA HIS A 174 -17.42 4.00 8.45
C HIS A 174 -17.36 5.27 9.31
N ARG A 175 -17.28 5.12 10.64
CA ARG A 175 -17.16 6.26 11.57
C ARG A 175 -15.84 6.99 11.39
N LEU A 176 -14.75 6.25 11.18
CA LEU A 176 -13.45 6.82 10.90
C LEU A 176 -13.44 7.58 9.57
N LEU A 177 -14.05 7.03 8.52
CA LEU A 177 -14.21 7.74 7.25
C LEU A 177 -15.00 9.04 7.45
N THR A 178 -16.11 8.98 8.18
CA THR A 178 -16.96 10.15 8.51
C THR A 178 -16.17 11.23 9.29
N TYR A 179 -15.30 10.81 10.21
CA TYR A 179 -14.43 11.71 10.98
C TYR A 179 -13.34 12.37 10.13
N LEU A 180 -12.78 11.64 9.16
CA LEU A 180 -11.67 12.10 8.31
C LEU A 180 -12.12 12.94 7.10
N GLU A 181 -13.30 12.69 6.55
CA GLU A 181 -13.79 13.33 5.32
C GLU A 181 -13.87 14.88 5.38
N PRO A 182 -14.27 15.51 6.51
CA PRO A 182 -14.20 16.96 6.69
C PRO A 182 -12.76 17.48 6.79
N LYS A 183 -11.79 16.65 7.19
CA LYS A 183 -10.38 16.99 7.40
C LYS A 183 -9.52 16.83 6.14
N LEU A 184 -10.10 16.43 5.02
CA LEU A 184 -9.36 16.24 3.76
C LEU A 184 -8.77 17.53 3.18
N THR A 185 -9.25 18.71 3.59
CA THR A 185 -8.73 20.01 3.13
C THR A 185 -7.77 20.66 4.12
N GLN A 186 -7.23 19.88 5.07
CA GLN A 186 -6.26 20.37 6.06
C GLN A 186 -5.05 21.04 5.41
N VAL A 187 -4.59 22.15 6.00
CA VAL A 187 -3.51 22.98 5.42
C VAL A 187 -2.14 22.32 5.58
N TYR A 188 -1.99 21.43 6.55
CA TYR A 188 -0.71 20.80 6.88
C TYR A 188 -0.47 19.51 6.09
N LYS A 189 0.69 19.42 5.43
CA LYS A 189 1.08 18.27 4.59
C LYS A 189 1.12 16.96 5.37
N ASN A 190 1.81 16.94 6.51
CA ASN A 190 1.95 15.77 7.36
C ASN A 190 0.59 15.22 7.83
N VAL A 191 -0.39 16.09 8.07
CA VAL A 191 -1.76 15.69 8.43
C VAL A 191 -2.44 15.04 7.22
N ARG A 192 -2.36 15.65 6.03
CA ARG A 192 -2.90 15.07 4.79
C ARG A 192 -2.28 13.71 4.45
N GLU A 193 -0.97 13.57 4.61
CA GLU A 193 -0.24 12.29 4.43
C GLU A 193 -0.75 11.20 5.38
N ARG A 194 -0.95 11.55 6.66
CA ARG A 194 -1.49 10.63 7.68
C ARG A 194 -2.93 10.23 7.36
N ILE A 195 -3.78 11.17 6.97
CA ILE A 195 -5.16 10.91 6.55
C ILE A 195 -5.16 9.96 5.34
N GLY A 196 -4.36 10.27 4.31
CA GLY A 196 -4.22 9.42 3.13
C GLY A 196 -3.77 8.00 3.50
N SER A 197 -2.80 7.88 4.41
CA SER A 197 -2.37 6.57 4.88
C SER A 197 -3.47 5.78 5.62
N VAL A 198 -4.32 6.43 6.43
CA VAL A 198 -5.40 5.74 7.18
C VAL A 198 -6.52 5.29 6.25
N LEU A 199 -6.89 6.15 5.30
CA LEU A 199 -7.90 5.84 4.29
C LEU A 199 -7.51 4.62 3.42
N THR A 200 -6.22 4.38 3.16
CA THR A 200 -5.77 3.14 2.50
C THR A 200 -6.18 1.89 3.28
N TYR A 201 -6.14 1.92 4.61
CA TYR A 201 -6.59 0.79 5.45
C TYR A 201 -8.11 0.69 5.50
N ILE A 202 -8.83 1.82 5.43
CA ILE A 202 -10.30 1.83 5.36
C ILE A 202 -10.80 1.10 4.12
N PHE A 203 -10.22 1.36 2.96
CA PHE A 203 -10.65 0.78 1.69
C PHE A 203 -9.94 -0.53 1.31
N MET A 204 -9.00 -1.01 2.14
CA MET A 204 -8.13 -2.15 1.78
C MET A 204 -8.91 -3.44 1.50
N ILE A 205 -10.05 -3.61 2.14
CA ILE A 205 -10.93 -4.78 2.04
C ILE A 205 -12.06 -4.62 1.02
N ASP A 206 -12.15 -3.46 0.37
CA ASP A 206 -13.06 -3.24 -0.75
C ASP A 206 -12.47 -3.88 -2.03
N VAL A 207 -12.46 -5.22 -2.05
CA VAL A 207 -11.80 -6.01 -3.08
C VAL A 207 -12.76 -6.56 -4.12
N ALA A 208 -12.40 -6.42 -5.40
CA ALA A 208 -13.14 -6.98 -6.53
C ALA A 208 -12.61 -8.38 -6.91
N LEU A 209 -12.65 -9.33 -5.98
CA LEU A 209 -12.20 -10.71 -6.21
C LEU A 209 -13.33 -11.61 -6.75
N PRO A 210 -13.02 -12.60 -7.61
CA PRO A 210 -14.02 -13.55 -8.10
C PRO A 210 -14.69 -14.30 -6.95
N HIS A 211 -16.01 -14.45 -7.01
CA HIS A 211 -16.83 -15.14 -6.00
C HIS A 211 -16.84 -14.51 -4.59
N THR A 212 -16.38 -13.27 -4.45
CA THR A 212 -16.46 -12.53 -3.18
C THR A 212 -17.77 -11.75 -3.09
N ARG A 213 -18.41 -11.79 -1.92
CA ARG A 213 -19.60 -10.97 -1.64
C ARG A 213 -19.16 -9.53 -1.39
N SER A 214 -20.04 -8.58 -1.68
CA SER A 214 -19.83 -7.17 -1.30
C SER A 214 -19.62 -7.07 0.21
N THR A 215 -18.57 -6.36 0.61
CA THR A 215 -18.23 -6.19 2.02
C THR A 215 -19.17 -5.19 2.68
N ARG A 216 -19.29 -5.25 4.01
CA ARG A 216 -20.06 -4.24 4.78
C ARG A 216 -19.26 -2.96 5.05
N SER A 217 -17.98 -2.95 4.65
CA SER A 217 -17.04 -1.86 4.89
C SER A 217 -17.19 -0.75 3.87
N PRO A 218 -16.59 0.43 4.09
CA PRO A 218 -16.70 1.54 3.16
C PRO A 218 -16.22 1.20 1.76
N HIS A 219 -16.99 1.61 0.74
CA HIS A 219 -16.64 1.39 -0.66
C HIS A 219 -15.89 2.58 -1.26
N VAL A 220 -14.76 2.30 -1.93
CA VAL A 220 -13.89 3.31 -2.53
C VAL A 220 -14.60 4.08 -3.64
N ALA A 221 -15.50 3.41 -4.38
CA ALA A 221 -16.25 4.02 -5.48
C ALA A 221 -17.19 5.13 -5.00
N GLU A 222 -17.85 4.94 -3.85
CA GLU A 222 -18.75 5.94 -3.27
C GLU A 222 -17.97 7.14 -2.74
N PHE A 223 -16.86 6.89 -2.05
CA PHE A 223 -15.97 7.94 -1.56
C PHE A 223 -15.40 8.78 -2.70
N VAL A 224 -14.88 8.14 -3.75
CA VAL A 224 -14.31 8.84 -4.90
C VAL A 224 -15.38 9.67 -5.62
N THR A 225 -16.61 9.18 -5.72
CA THR A 225 -17.71 9.95 -6.32
C THR A 225 -17.89 11.29 -5.58
N ARG A 226 -17.92 11.28 -4.25
CA ARG A 226 -18.02 12.51 -3.43
C ARG A 226 -16.79 13.41 -3.56
N VAL A 227 -15.59 12.83 -3.63
CA VAL A 227 -14.35 13.60 -3.85
C VAL A 227 -14.35 14.26 -5.23
N LEU A 228 -14.75 13.55 -6.28
CA LEU A 228 -14.83 14.09 -7.64
C LEU A 228 -15.83 15.25 -7.74
N GLU A 229 -16.95 15.19 -7.02
CA GLU A 229 -17.89 16.32 -6.94
C GLU A 229 -17.24 17.57 -6.35
N ARG A 230 -16.43 17.42 -5.30
CA ARG A 230 -15.68 18.52 -4.67
C ARG A 230 -14.51 19.02 -5.53
N LEU A 231 -14.03 18.23 -6.49
CA LEU A 231 -12.97 18.59 -7.44
C LEU A 231 -13.50 19.20 -8.75
N LYS A 232 -14.82 19.23 -8.98
CA LYS A 232 -15.44 19.84 -10.18
C LYS A 232 -14.93 21.25 -10.49
N PRO A 233 -14.69 22.15 -9.53
CA PRO A 233 -14.15 23.49 -9.82
C PRO A 233 -12.79 23.49 -10.54
N LEU A 234 -12.04 22.38 -10.50
CA LEU A 234 -10.76 22.23 -11.18
C LEU A 234 -10.88 21.60 -12.58
N THR A 235 -12.03 21.03 -12.93
CA THR A 235 -12.21 20.29 -14.21
C THR A 235 -12.50 21.18 -15.42
N SER A 236 -12.87 22.45 -15.22
CA SER A 236 -13.12 23.43 -16.28
C SER A 236 -11.85 24.10 -16.79
N GLU A 237 -10.78 24.08 -16.00
CA GLU A 237 -9.52 24.75 -16.32
C GLU A 237 -8.59 23.84 -17.14
N PRO A 238 -7.88 24.38 -18.14
CA PRO A 238 -6.88 23.61 -18.86
C PRO A 238 -5.68 23.25 -17.97
N GLU A 239 -5.39 24.06 -16.92
CA GLU A 239 -4.18 23.93 -16.10
C GLU A 239 -4.41 24.32 -14.63
N ILE A 240 -4.03 23.43 -13.70
CA ILE A 240 -4.21 23.64 -12.25
C ILE A 240 -2.93 24.18 -11.62
N HIS A 241 -3.02 25.39 -11.06
CA HIS A 241 -1.91 26.09 -10.40
C HIS A 241 -2.02 26.02 -8.87
N ASN A 242 -0.87 26.00 -8.19
CA ASN A 242 -0.78 25.90 -6.72
C ASN A 242 -1.12 27.22 -5.99
N HIS A 243 -0.99 28.37 -6.67
CA HIS A 243 -1.32 29.69 -6.13
C HIS A 243 -2.55 30.27 -6.84
N VAL A 244 -3.51 30.78 -6.06
CA VAL A 244 -4.65 31.55 -6.54
C VAL A 244 -4.25 33.03 -6.54
N HIS A 245 -4.34 33.72 -7.67
CA HIS A 245 -4.22 35.19 -7.70
C HIS A 245 -5.42 35.79 -6.93
N GLU A 246 -5.14 36.69 -5.97
CA GLU A 246 -6.10 37.23 -4.98
C GLU A 246 -7.15 38.21 -5.54
N GLU A 247 -7.81 37.89 -6.65
CA GLU A 247 -8.83 38.76 -7.24
C GLU A 247 -10.11 37.95 -7.54
N ASN A 248 -10.88 37.60 -6.48
CA ASN A 248 -12.35 37.39 -6.42
C ASN A 248 -12.75 36.45 -5.26
N THR A 249 -13.32 36.97 -4.17
CA THR A 249 -13.34 36.33 -2.84
C THR A 249 -14.22 35.09 -2.62
N GLN A 250 -15.10 34.68 -3.54
CA GLN A 250 -16.02 33.54 -3.31
C GLN A 250 -15.70 32.32 -4.19
N GLU A 251 -15.40 32.54 -5.48
CA GLU A 251 -14.91 31.50 -6.41
C GLU A 251 -13.49 31.03 -6.06
N THR A 252 -12.69 31.89 -5.43
CA THR A 252 -11.31 31.59 -5.00
C THR A 252 -11.25 30.66 -3.79
N ASP A 253 -12.26 30.64 -2.91
CA ASP A 253 -12.27 29.76 -1.73
C ASP A 253 -12.60 28.31 -2.11
N GLU A 254 -13.64 28.08 -2.93
CA GLU A 254 -13.99 26.74 -3.43
C GLU A 254 -12.82 26.11 -4.22
N ARG A 255 -12.16 26.91 -5.07
CA ARG A 255 -10.96 26.50 -5.79
C ARG A 255 -9.81 26.15 -4.86
N THR A 256 -9.51 27.00 -3.87
CA THR A 256 -8.42 26.76 -2.91
C THR A 256 -8.67 25.49 -2.09
N GLN A 257 -9.93 25.24 -1.71
CA GLN A 257 -10.32 24.01 -1.03
C GLN A 257 -10.18 22.78 -1.95
N ALA A 258 -10.57 22.89 -3.22
CA ALA A 258 -10.39 21.81 -4.20
C ALA A 258 -8.90 21.49 -4.43
N VAL A 259 -8.00 22.48 -4.47
CA VAL A 259 -6.54 22.26 -4.57
C VAL A 259 -6.01 21.55 -3.32
N LYS A 260 -6.44 21.95 -2.12
CA LYS A 260 -6.06 21.25 -0.87
C LYS A 260 -6.56 19.81 -0.85
N LEU A 261 -7.78 19.59 -1.33
CA LEU A 261 -8.36 18.25 -1.47
C LEU A 261 -7.59 17.39 -2.47
N LEU A 262 -7.22 17.95 -3.63
CA LEU A 262 -6.40 17.28 -4.63
C LEU A 262 -5.07 16.81 -4.03
N LYS A 263 -4.40 17.66 -3.23
CA LYS A 263 -3.17 17.28 -2.53
C LYS A 263 -3.37 16.07 -1.61
N THR A 264 -4.46 16.03 -0.84
CA THR A 264 -4.79 14.85 -0.01
C THR A 264 -5.10 13.61 -0.86
N GLY A 265 -5.83 13.79 -1.96
CA GLY A 265 -6.12 12.74 -2.92
C GLY A 265 -4.87 12.16 -3.59
N LEU A 266 -3.86 12.98 -3.88
CA LEU A 266 -2.57 12.50 -4.38
C LEU A 266 -1.88 11.58 -3.37
N PHE A 267 -1.86 11.95 -2.08
CA PHE A 267 -1.29 11.08 -1.04
C PHE A 267 -2.05 9.76 -0.92
N MET A 268 -3.38 9.79 -1.00
CA MET A 268 -4.20 8.58 -1.05
C MET A 268 -3.73 7.60 -2.14
N HIS A 269 -3.59 8.09 -3.36
CA HIS A 269 -3.16 7.28 -4.50
C HIS A 269 -1.71 6.80 -4.37
N LEU A 270 -0.82 7.57 -3.74
CA LEU A 270 0.55 7.12 -3.44
C LEU A 270 0.56 5.89 -2.51
N PHE A 271 -0.41 5.77 -1.61
CA PHE A 271 -0.54 4.61 -0.72
C PHE A 271 -1.38 3.49 -1.33
N GLU A 272 -2.44 3.80 -2.10
CA GLU A 272 -3.26 2.81 -2.83
C GLU A 272 -2.50 2.10 -3.95
N ALA A 273 -1.46 2.72 -4.54
CA ALA A 273 -0.66 2.09 -5.59
C ALA A 273 0.04 0.78 -5.15
N LYS A 274 0.03 0.45 -3.86
CA LYS A 274 0.54 -0.79 -3.28
C LYS A 274 -0.56 -1.82 -2.94
N THR A 275 -1.83 -1.49 -3.16
CA THR A 275 -3.00 -2.32 -2.78
C THR A 275 -3.56 -3.06 -4.00
N LEU A 276 -4.16 -4.23 -3.78
CA LEU A 276 -4.70 -5.15 -4.80
C LEU A 276 -5.82 -4.57 -5.68
N CYS A 277 -6.40 -3.42 -5.33
CA CYS A 277 -7.47 -2.78 -6.08
C CYS A 277 -7.03 -1.42 -6.61
N MET A 278 -6.54 -1.39 -7.85
CA MET A 278 -6.49 -0.15 -8.62
C MET A 278 -7.93 0.20 -9.01
N ALA A 279 -8.47 1.27 -8.43
CA ALA A 279 -9.85 1.65 -8.65
C ALA A 279 -10.13 1.99 -10.13
N LYS A 280 -11.25 1.45 -10.63
CA LYS A 280 -11.69 1.57 -12.03
C LYS A 280 -11.81 3.04 -12.44
N GLY A 281 -11.14 3.43 -13.54
CA GLY A 281 -11.42 4.67 -14.27
C GLY A 281 -10.95 5.99 -13.66
N GLN A 282 -10.14 5.99 -12.59
CA GLN A 282 -9.75 7.21 -11.86
C GLN A 282 -8.51 7.94 -12.41
N GLN A 283 -7.85 7.38 -13.43
CA GLN A 283 -6.56 7.84 -13.93
C GLN A 283 -6.61 9.13 -14.78
N THR A 284 -7.77 9.52 -15.32
CA THR A 284 -7.87 10.65 -16.28
C THR A 284 -7.84 12.03 -15.63
N ASN A 285 -8.14 12.16 -14.33
CA ASN A 285 -8.37 13.46 -13.68
C ASN A 285 -7.13 14.04 -12.98
N ILE A 286 -6.03 13.29 -12.88
CA ILE A 286 -4.75 13.76 -12.31
C ILE A 286 -3.84 14.37 -13.39
N ALA A 287 -4.11 14.05 -14.67
CA ALA A 287 -3.35 14.52 -15.82
C ALA A 287 -3.28 16.05 -16.05
N PRO A 288 -4.26 16.91 -15.66
CA PRO A 288 -4.19 18.36 -15.92
C PRO A 288 -3.37 19.17 -14.90
N VAL A 289 -2.65 18.53 -13.96
CA VAL A 289 -1.65 19.24 -13.13
C VAL A 289 -0.43 19.57 -14.00
N GLU A 290 -0.08 20.85 -14.07
CA GLU A 290 1.02 21.36 -14.89
C GLU A 290 2.34 20.61 -14.57
N ILE A 291 2.98 20.05 -15.60
CA ILE A 291 4.28 19.37 -15.50
C ILE A 291 5.33 20.33 -16.10
N ASP A 292 5.67 21.39 -15.37
CA ASP A 292 6.80 22.28 -15.69
C ASP A 292 8.02 21.93 -14.80
N GLU A 293 9.24 22.25 -15.23
CA GLU A 293 10.49 22.03 -14.47
C GLU A 293 10.58 22.88 -13.19
N SER A 294 9.63 23.80 -12.96
CA SER A 294 9.50 24.56 -11.71
C SER A 294 9.36 23.65 -10.49
N TYR A 295 10.10 23.95 -9.41
CA TYR A 295 10.03 23.23 -8.13
C TYR A 295 8.72 23.56 -7.40
N ASP A 296 7.66 22.83 -7.72
CA ASP A 296 6.38 22.87 -7.02
C ASP A 296 6.07 21.48 -6.46
N GLU A 297 5.92 21.40 -5.14
CA GLU A 297 5.65 20.19 -4.38
C GLU A 297 4.43 19.41 -4.90
N MET A 298 3.35 20.12 -5.26
CA MET A 298 2.13 19.49 -5.79
C MET A 298 2.40 18.78 -7.12
N LYS A 299 3.27 19.37 -7.96
CA LYS A 299 3.67 18.80 -9.26
C LYS A 299 4.52 17.55 -9.06
N GLN A 300 5.41 17.54 -8.07
CA GLN A 300 6.21 16.36 -7.72
C GLN A 300 5.35 15.21 -7.19
N ASP A 301 4.38 15.51 -6.33
CA ASP A 301 3.45 14.51 -5.81
C ASP A 301 2.57 13.94 -6.94
N ALA A 302 2.07 14.78 -7.85
CA ALA A 302 1.31 14.35 -9.03
C ALA A 302 2.12 13.47 -9.99
N ARG A 303 3.37 13.84 -10.28
CA ARG A 303 4.31 13.01 -11.09
C ARG A 303 4.55 11.65 -10.46
N THR A 304 4.80 11.62 -9.15
CA THR A 304 5.07 10.39 -8.41
C THR A 304 3.83 9.51 -8.40
N CYS A 305 2.65 10.10 -8.20
CA CYS A 305 1.36 9.41 -8.28
C CYS A 305 1.13 8.78 -9.67
N LEU A 306 1.28 9.56 -10.75
CA LEU A 306 1.12 9.06 -12.11
C LEU A 306 2.11 7.94 -12.44
N SER A 307 3.37 8.08 -12.00
CA SER A 307 4.39 7.03 -12.17
C SER A 307 4.01 5.74 -11.43
N LEU A 308 3.61 5.82 -10.16
CA LEU A 308 3.19 4.64 -9.39
C LEU A 308 1.93 3.99 -9.97
N MET A 309 0.94 4.79 -10.38
CA MET A 309 -0.29 4.28 -11.01
C MET A 309 0.01 3.58 -12.35
N SER A 310 0.94 4.12 -13.15
CA SER A 310 1.32 3.51 -14.43
C SER A 310 1.99 2.14 -14.28
N GLN A 311 2.54 1.83 -13.12
CA GLN A 311 3.17 0.54 -12.81
C GLN A 311 2.15 -0.52 -12.34
N GLY A 312 0.88 -0.14 -12.17
CA GLY A 312 -0.18 -1.04 -11.75
C GLY A 312 -0.49 -2.13 -12.77
N LEU A 313 -0.75 -3.34 -12.27
CA LEU A 313 -1.24 -4.45 -13.09
C LEU A 313 -2.69 -4.19 -13.50
N LEU A 314 -2.96 -4.33 -14.80
CA LEU A 314 -4.26 -4.11 -15.40
C LEU A 314 -4.91 -5.42 -15.80
N TYR A 315 -6.23 -5.49 -15.60
CA TYR A 315 -7.05 -6.50 -16.25
C TYR A 315 -7.37 -6.09 -17.69
N PRO A 316 -7.55 -7.04 -18.63
CA PRO A 316 -7.87 -6.74 -20.03
C PRO A 316 -9.07 -5.81 -20.25
N GLU A 317 -10.06 -5.88 -19.34
CA GLU A 317 -11.29 -5.07 -19.37
C GLU A 317 -11.14 -3.67 -18.77
N HIS A 318 -10.01 -3.37 -18.13
CA HIS A 318 -9.75 -2.13 -17.40
C HIS A 318 -8.64 -1.28 -18.01
N ILE A 319 -8.26 -1.52 -19.28
CA ILE A 319 -7.27 -0.69 -19.97
C ILE A 319 -7.84 0.73 -20.12
N PRO A 320 -7.20 1.75 -19.51
CA PRO A 320 -7.78 3.08 -19.37
C PRO A 320 -7.87 3.84 -20.70
N LEU A 321 -9.00 4.53 -20.91
CA LEU A 321 -9.19 5.49 -21.99
C LEU A 321 -8.55 6.83 -21.63
N MET A 322 -7.26 7.00 -21.92
CA MET A 322 -6.58 8.29 -21.78
C MET A 322 -6.77 9.11 -23.06
N ALA A 323 -7.86 9.88 -23.16
CA ALA A 323 -8.21 10.61 -24.37
C ALA A 323 -8.26 12.13 -24.16
N GLY A 324 -7.54 12.86 -25.03
CA GLY A 324 -7.89 14.21 -25.45
C GLY A 324 -7.88 15.28 -24.38
N ASN A 325 -6.72 15.52 -23.75
CA ASN A 325 -6.57 16.66 -22.85
C ASN A 325 -6.11 17.92 -23.63
N ARG A 326 -6.60 19.11 -23.24
CA ARG A 326 -6.35 20.38 -23.97
C ARG A 326 -4.93 20.91 -23.75
N SER A 327 -4.32 20.64 -22.59
CA SER A 327 -2.95 21.08 -22.28
C SER A 327 -1.91 20.15 -22.92
N TRP A 328 -0.83 20.73 -23.47
CA TRP A 328 0.30 19.97 -24.00
C TRP A 328 1.10 19.25 -22.89
N HIS A 329 1.15 19.81 -21.67
CA HIS A 329 1.76 19.15 -20.52
C HIS A 329 1.00 17.87 -20.16
N ALA A 330 -0.33 17.91 -20.16
CA ALA A 330 -1.15 16.73 -19.93
C ALA A 330 -0.94 15.68 -21.03
N ARG A 331 -0.84 16.10 -22.30
CA ARG A 331 -0.52 15.21 -23.44
C ARG A 331 0.86 14.55 -23.29
N PHE A 332 1.88 15.29 -22.87
CA PHE A 332 3.21 14.74 -22.59
C PHE A 332 3.20 13.75 -21.40
N SER A 333 2.48 14.08 -20.34
CA SER A 333 2.32 13.21 -19.15
C SER A 333 1.61 11.90 -19.48
N VAL A 334 0.64 11.95 -20.39
CA VAL A 334 -0.03 10.76 -20.92
C VAL A 334 0.96 9.89 -21.70
N LEU A 335 1.88 10.47 -22.48
CA LEU A 335 2.90 9.69 -23.19
C LEU A 335 3.85 8.95 -22.23
N THR A 336 4.33 9.63 -21.20
CA THR A 336 5.22 8.99 -20.20
C THR A 336 4.47 7.93 -19.38
N TYR A 337 3.21 8.19 -19.02
CA TYR A 337 2.33 7.22 -18.39
C TYR A 337 2.12 5.98 -19.26
N LEU A 338 1.77 6.17 -20.54
CA LEU A 338 1.57 5.09 -21.50
C LEU A 338 2.83 4.26 -21.69
N GLN A 339 4.01 4.89 -21.77
CA GLN A 339 5.27 4.17 -21.91
C GLN A 339 5.51 3.18 -20.76
N ILE A 340 5.31 3.62 -19.51
CA ILE A 340 5.51 2.78 -18.33
C ILE A 340 4.40 1.72 -18.25
N MET A 341 3.13 2.11 -18.43
CA MET A 341 1.99 1.21 -18.37
C MET A 341 2.05 0.08 -19.41
N VAL A 342 2.45 0.40 -20.65
CA VAL A 342 2.64 -0.60 -21.70
C VAL A 342 3.75 -1.58 -21.35
N PHE A 343 4.86 -1.09 -20.79
CA PHE A 343 5.96 -1.97 -20.41
C PHE A 343 5.56 -2.93 -19.28
N TYR A 344 4.90 -2.42 -18.22
CA TYR A 344 4.47 -3.24 -17.08
C TYR A 344 3.35 -4.23 -17.45
N ASN A 345 2.52 -3.92 -18.44
CA ASN A 345 1.39 -4.75 -18.85
C ASN A 345 1.55 -5.35 -20.26
N LEU A 346 2.79 -5.48 -20.74
CA LEU A 346 3.10 -5.82 -22.14
C LEU A 346 2.37 -7.06 -22.63
N PHE A 347 2.46 -8.16 -21.88
CA PHE A 347 1.85 -9.44 -22.28
C PHE A 347 0.32 -9.39 -22.25
N THR A 348 -0.26 -8.71 -21.25
CA THR A 348 -1.70 -8.49 -21.17
C THR A 348 -2.19 -7.71 -22.38
N LEU A 349 -1.48 -6.64 -22.78
CA LEU A 349 -1.83 -5.82 -23.93
C LEU A 349 -1.66 -6.58 -25.26
N LEU A 350 -0.59 -7.35 -25.42
CA LEU A 350 -0.36 -8.16 -26.62
C LEU A 350 -1.44 -9.25 -26.81
N SER A 351 -2.12 -9.67 -25.74
CA SER A 351 -3.26 -10.58 -25.84
C SER A 351 -4.53 -9.91 -26.40
N VAL A 352 -4.60 -8.58 -26.45
CA VAL A 352 -5.75 -7.79 -26.89
C VAL A 352 -5.39 -6.88 -28.08
N ASN A 353 -5.44 -7.42 -29.30
CA ASN A 353 -5.06 -6.71 -30.53
C ASN A 353 -5.76 -5.36 -30.74
N ALA A 354 -7.02 -5.24 -30.32
CA ALA A 354 -7.77 -3.98 -30.45
C ALA A 354 -7.13 -2.84 -29.66
N GLU A 355 -6.63 -3.11 -28.45
CA GLU A 355 -6.01 -2.11 -27.59
C GLU A 355 -4.59 -1.77 -28.06
N VAL A 356 -3.84 -2.72 -28.64
CA VAL A 356 -2.58 -2.43 -29.32
C VAL A 356 -2.77 -1.41 -30.45
N LEU A 357 -3.78 -1.63 -31.31
CA LEU A 357 -4.10 -0.71 -32.40
C LEU A 357 -4.53 0.67 -31.88
N ARG A 358 -5.27 0.69 -30.78
CA ARG A 358 -5.73 1.92 -30.13
C ARG A 358 -4.58 2.74 -29.55
N ILE A 359 -3.69 2.10 -28.78
CA ILE A 359 -2.50 2.74 -28.20
C ILE A 359 -1.59 3.24 -29.33
N ARG A 360 -1.36 2.43 -30.37
CA ARG A 360 -0.59 2.86 -31.55
C ARG A 360 -1.21 4.11 -32.18
N LYS A 361 -2.52 4.14 -32.39
CA LYS A 361 -3.22 5.30 -32.97
C LYS A 361 -3.03 6.54 -32.09
N LEU A 362 -3.19 6.39 -30.77
CA LEU A 362 -3.03 7.48 -29.82
C LEU A 362 -1.60 8.04 -29.80
N VAL A 363 -0.58 7.18 -29.73
CA VAL A 363 0.83 7.60 -29.78
C VAL A 363 1.13 8.33 -31.10
N MET A 364 0.66 7.81 -32.24
CA MET A 364 0.86 8.48 -33.53
C MET A 364 0.16 9.84 -33.61
N GLN A 365 -1.03 9.98 -33.02
CA GLN A 365 -1.71 11.28 -32.92
C GLN A 365 -0.94 12.27 -32.05
N LEU A 366 -0.41 11.82 -30.92
CA LEU A 366 0.37 12.65 -30.01
C LEU A 366 1.76 13.01 -30.56
N LEU A 367 2.34 12.18 -31.43
CA LEU A 367 3.62 12.49 -32.11
C LEU A 367 3.49 13.54 -33.22
N LEU A 368 2.28 13.74 -33.76
CA LEU A 368 1.98 14.74 -34.80
C LEU A 368 1.61 16.11 -34.24
N ASP A 369 1.78 16.32 -32.93
CA ASP A 369 1.53 17.60 -32.25
C ASP A 369 2.56 18.66 -32.67
N GLU A 370 2.09 19.87 -33.01
CA GLU A 370 2.95 20.98 -33.52
C GLU A 370 4.06 21.39 -32.56
N GLN A 371 3.94 21.08 -31.26
CA GLN A 371 4.92 21.42 -30.23
C GLN A 371 6.09 20.41 -30.08
N LEU A 372 6.09 19.30 -30.84
CA LEU A 372 7.12 18.24 -30.77
C LEU A 372 8.25 18.38 -31.82
N GLU A 373 8.45 19.57 -32.41
CA GLU A 373 9.50 19.84 -33.41
C GLU A 373 10.93 19.52 -32.90
N MET A 374 11.17 19.65 -31.60
CA MET A 374 12.45 19.31 -30.93
C MET A 374 12.76 17.80 -30.91
N THR A 375 11.76 16.95 -31.16
CA THR A 375 11.90 15.49 -31.10
C THR A 375 12.83 14.95 -32.18
N VAL A 376 12.73 15.46 -33.42
CA VAL A 376 13.52 14.95 -34.55
C VAL A 376 15.01 15.14 -34.32
N LYS A 377 15.43 16.33 -33.87
CA LYS A 377 16.84 16.63 -33.54
C LYS A 377 17.35 15.78 -32.38
N LYS A 378 16.55 15.61 -31.33
CA LYS A 378 16.90 14.77 -30.17
C LYS A 378 17.01 13.29 -30.57
N THR A 379 16.09 12.78 -31.39
CA THR A 379 16.11 11.41 -31.92
C THR A 379 17.35 11.15 -32.76
N LEU A 380 17.70 12.06 -33.67
CA LEU A 380 18.90 11.92 -34.50
C LEU A 380 20.19 12.01 -33.68
N SER A 381 20.23 12.90 -32.69
CA SER A 381 21.35 13.00 -31.74
C SER A 381 21.53 11.71 -30.92
N GLU A 382 20.45 11.14 -30.39
CA GLU A 382 20.46 9.86 -29.66
C GLU A 382 20.81 8.67 -30.57
N PHE A 383 20.33 8.66 -31.82
CA PHE A 383 20.72 7.67 -32.82
C PHE A 383 22.25 7.71 -33.03
N ARG A 384 22.82 8.90 -33.25
CA ARG A 384 24.27 9.06 -33.40
C ARG A 384 25.05 8.60 -32.16
N ARG A 385 24.56 8.95 -30.97
CA ARG A 385 25.18 8.59 -29.69
C ARG A 385 25.22 7.07 -29.48
N THR A 386 24.09 6.39 -29.70
CA THR A 386 23.96 4.94 -29.48
C THR A 386 24.65 4.09 -30.54
N HIS A 387 24.89 4.64 -31.74
CA HIS A 387 25.53 3.93 -32.85
C HIS A 387 27.01 4.28 -33.01
N HIS A 388 27.59 5.10 -32.11
CA HIS A 388 28.95 5.61 -32.21
C HIS A 388 30.00 4.49 -32.18
N ASP A 389 29.89 3.58 -31.21
CA ASP A 389 30.89 2.54 -30.96
C ASP A 389 31.04 1.58 -32.16
N ASN A 390 29.92 1.24 -32.81
CA ASN A 390 29.87 0.35 -33.98
C ASN A 390 29.66 1.10 -35.31
N TRP A 391 29.97 2.40 -35.36
CA TRP A 391 29.63 3.23 -36.52
C TRP A 391 30.28 2.76 -37.83
N GLN A 392 31.45 2.12 -37.76
CA GLN A 392 32.16 1.59 -38.93
C GLN A 392 31.37 0.51 -39.67
N GLU A 393 30.56 -0.27 -38.95
CA GLU A 393 29.68 -1.29 -39.51
C GLU A 393 28.33 -0.67 -39.89
N HIS A 394 27.74 0.12 -38.98
CA HIS A 394 26.43 0.74 -39.21
C HIS A 394 26.41 1.66 -40.44
N ARG A 395 27.49 2.41 -40.72
CA ARG A 395 27.56 3.31 -41.88
C ARG A 395 27.46 2.61 -43.22
N GLN A 396 27.78 1.31 -43.28
CA GLN A 396 27.70 0.51 -44.51
C GLN A 396 26.26 0.24 -44.94
N SER A 397 25.29 0.45 -44.05
CA SER A 397 23.85 0.33 -44.35
C SER A 397 23.26 1.59 -44.99
N PHE A 398 24.05 2.65 -45.19
CA PHE A 398 23.61 3.93 -45.76
C PHE A 398 24.30 4.21 -47.09
N THR A 399 23.61 4.94 -47.98
CA THR A 399 24.25 5.49 -49.19
C THR A 399 25.09 6.73 -48.85
N ASP A 400 26.02 7.09 -49.71
CA ASP A 400 26.87 8.29 -49.53
C ASP A 400 26.03 9.58 -49.38
N ASP A 401 24.95 9.70 -50.17
CA ASP A 401 24.01 10.83 -50.08
C ASP A 401 23.28 10.88 -48.73
N GLN A 402 22.92 9.72 -48.17
CA GLN A 402 22.26 9.64 -46.85
C GLN A 402 23.24 9.99 -45.71
N LEU A 403 24.49 9.57 -45.83
CA LEU A 403 25.55 9.89 -44.86
C LEU A 403 25.86 11.40 -44.85
N LEU A 404 25.81 12.05 -46.01
CA LEU A 404 25.98 13.50 -46.13
C LEU A 404 24.87 14.24 -45.38
N VAL A 405 23.60 13.89 -45.64
CA VAL A 405 22.43 14.48 -44.97
C VAL A 405 22.47 14.25 -43.45
N LEU A 406 22.87 13.06 -43.00
CA LEU A 406 23.01 12.77 -41.56
C LEU A 406 24.10 13.63 -40.91
N THR A 407 25.20 13.90 -41.62
CA THR A 407 26.29 14.73 -41.10
C THR A 407 25.85 16.18 -40.94
N ASP A 408 25.10 16.71 -41.92
CA ASP A 408 24.56 18.07 -41.88
C ASP A 408 23.50 18.28 -40.78
N LEU A 409 22.70 17.25 -40.47
CA LEU A 409 21.69 17.28 -39.41
C LEU A 409 22.27 17.15 -37.99
N LEU A 410 23.48 16.61 -37.85
CA LEU A 410 24.13 16.30 -36.57
C LEU A 410 25.19 17.31 -36.16
N VAL A 411 25.32 18.43 -36.89
CA VAL A 411 26.22 19.54 -36.53
C VAL A 411 25.78 20.12 -35.17
N SER A 412 26.75 20.22 -34.25
CA SER A 412 26.56 20.54 -32.83
C SER A 412 25.77 21.82 -32.56
N PRO A 413 25.16 21.95 -31.35
CA PRO A 413 24.51 23.18 -30.91
C PRO A 413 25.42 24.40 -31.04
N CYS A 414 24.83 25.57 -31.27
CA CYS A 414 25.46 26.87 -31.60
C CYS A 414 26.57 27.40 -30.66
N TYR A 415 26.96 26.65 -29.62
CA TYR A 415 28.06 26.99 -28.71
C TYR A 415 29.46 26.62 -29.25
N TYR A 416 29.53 25.94 -30.41
CA TYR A 416 30.78 25.54 -31.08
C TYR A 416 31.06 26.30 -32.38
N ALA A 417 30.37 27.42 -32.64
CA ALA A 417 30.57 28.27 -33.82
C ALA A 417 31.08 29.65 -33.43
#